data_AF-A0A087K3G7-F1
#
_entry.id   AF-A0A087K3G7-F1
#
_cell.length_a   1.000
_cell.length_b   1.000
_cell.length_c   1.000
_cell.angle_alpha   90.00
_cell.angle_beta   90.00
_cell.angle_gamma   90.00
#
_symmetry.space_group_name_H-M   'P 1'
#
loop_
_entity.id
_entity.type
_entity.pdbx_description
1 polymer ?
#
loop_
_entity_poly.entity_id
_entity_poly.type
_entity_poly.pdbx_seq_one_letter_code
_entity_poly.pdbx_strand_id
1 'polypeptide(L)'
;MLHARVNAAKFIGATLPEPYETQLGGENPKATHHLLTTVHADLVCPPSGHSVSWQDCYDGAQERPLPHKASFILDNGRPRPVPAYLAGAAARRFLTATRIALRIQQVARSMPLGNQG
;
A
#
# COMPACT_ATOMS: atom_id res chain seq x y z
N MET A 1 -3.25 29.22 21.86
CA MET A 1 -3.73 28.29 20.81
C MET A 1 -4.01 26.94 21.45
N LEU A 2 -5.29 26.62 21.66
CA LEU A 2 -5.73 25.33 22.19
C LEU A 2 -5.46 24.27 21.13
N HIS A 3 -4.55 23.35 21.42
CA HIS A 3 -4.31 22.17 20.60
C HIS A 3 -5.57 21.31 20.69
N ALA A 4 -6.41 21.36 19.66
CA ALA A 4 -7.56 20.48 19.56
C ALA A 4 -7.05 19.03 19.67
N ARG A 5 -7.56 18.28 20.67
CA ARG A 5 -7.27 16.86 20.84
C ARG A 5 -7.71 16.12 19.57
N VAL A 6 -6.79 15.85 18.66
CA VAL A 6 -7.03 15.00 17.50
C VAL A 6 -7.14 13.57 18.02
N ASN A 7 -8.31 12.97 17.87
CA ASN A 7 -8.60 11.63 18.35
C ASN A 7 -7.67 10.61 17.66
N ALA A 8 -6.93 9.81 18.43
CA ALA A 8 -5.98 8.80 17.93
C ALA A 8 -6.61 7.83 16.92
N ALA A 9 -7.94 7.61 16.99
CA ALA A 9 -8.69 6.79 16.04
C ALA A 9 -8.72 7.34 14.60
N LYS A 10 -8.47 8.64 14.37
CA LYS A 10 -8.34 9.21 13.02
C LYS A 10 -6.98 8.96 12.37
N PHE A 11 -6.01 8.43 13.13
CA PHE A 11 -4.64 8.20 12.67
C PHE A 11 -4.40 6.84 12.02
N ILE A 12 -5.43 6.02 11.81
CA ILE A 12 -5.34 4.73 11.10
C ILE A 12 -6.50 4.63 10.10
N GLY A 13 -6.70 5.69 9.33
CA GLY A 13 -7.64 5.67 8.22
C GLY A 13 -7.03 4.98 7.01
N ALA A 14 -7.84 4.24 6.26
CA ALA A 14 -7.42 3.68 4.96
C ALA A 14 -6.91 4.76 3.99
N THR A 15 -7.36 6.01 4.20
CA THR A 15 -7.03 7.21 3.41
C THR A 15 -6.38 8.24 4.32
N LEU A 16 -5.34 8.90 3.81
CA LEU A 16 -4.68 10.01 4.48
C LEU A 16 -5.49 11.31 4.32
N PRO A 17 -5.32 12.30 5.21
CA PRO A 17 -5.86 13.62 4.96
C PRO A 17 -5.15 14.26 3.77
N GLU A 18 -5.89 15.08 3.01
CA GLU A 18 -5.28 15.93 1.98
C GLU A 18 -4.31 16.93 2.60
N PRO A 19 -3.22 17.31 1.90
CA PRO A 19 -2.88 16.95 0.51
C PRO A 19 -2.12 15.62 0.37
N TYR A 20 -1.86 14.90 1.46
CA TYR A 20 -0.93 13.77 1.47
C TYR A 20 -1.43 12.58 0.64
N GLU A 21 -2.74 12.35 0.65
CA GLU A 21 -3.37 11.31 -0.15
C GLU A 21 -3.14 11.53 -1.64
N THR A 22 -3.42 12.74 -2.14
CA THR A 22 -3.16 13.09 -3.54
C THR A 22 -1.67 13.07 -3.87
N GLN A 23 -0.82 13.59 -2.98
CA GLN A 23 0.63 13.63 -3.21
C GLN A 23 1.23 12.23 -3.35
N LEU A 24 0.84 11.29 -2.49
CA LEU A 24 1.31 9.90 -2.54
C LEU A 24 0.59 9.07 -3.60
N GLY A 25 -0.72 9.22 -3.70
CA GLY A 25 -1.61 8.48 -4.60
C GLY A 25 -1.53 8.89 -6.07
N GLY A 26 -0.98 10.08 -6.35
CA GLY A 26 -0.88 10.63 -7.70
C GLY A 26 -2.23 11.15 -8.21
N GLU A 27 -2.40 11.16 -9.54
CA GLU A 27 -3.62 11.67 -10.21
C GLU A 27 -4.89 10.91 -9.80
N ASN A 28 -4.77 9.62 -9.46
CA ASN A 28 -5.89 8.81 -9.02
C ASN A 28 -5.52 7.95 -7.80
N PRO A 29 -5.62 8.52 -6.57
CA PRO A 29 -5.28 7.82 -5.34
C PRO A 29 -6.08 6.53 -5.12
N LYS A 30 -7.35 6.50 -5.52
CA LYS A 30 -8.20 5.31 -5.42
C LYS A 30 -7.68 4.15 -6.27
N ALA A 31 -7.25 4.43 -7.51
CA ALA A 31 -6.64 3.42 -8.37
C ALA A 31 -5.31 2.93 -7.80
N THR A 32 -4.52 3.82 -7.22
CA THR A 32 -3.27 3.46 -6.54
C THR A 32 -3.52 2.55 -5.35
N HIS A 33 -4.48 2.88 -4.48
CA HIS A 33 -4.89 1.98 -3.39
C HIS A 33 -5.29 0.61 -3.91
N HIS A 34 -6.21 0.55 -4.87
CA HIS A 34 -6.68 -0.71 -5.43
C HIS A 34 -5.53 -1.56 -5.99
N LEU A 35 -4.62 -0.93 -6.74
CA LEU A 35 -3.45 -1.62 -7.30
C LEU A 35 -2.55 -2.21 -6.21
N LEU A 36 -2.19 -1.44 -5.19
CA LEU A 36 -1.28 -1.91 -4.14
C LEU A 36 -1.91 -3.02 -3.29
N THR A 37 -3.20 -2.87 -2.95
CA THR A 37 -3.98 -3.89 -2.24
C THR A 37 -4.08 -5.19 -3.05
N THR A 38 -4.40 -5.09 -4.34
CA THR A 38 -4.48 -6.24 -5.26
C THR A 38 -3.15 -6.98 -5.33
N VAL A 39 -2.04 -6.24 -5.49
CA VAL A 39 -0.72 -6.85 -5.58
C VAL A 39 -0.30 -7.47 -4.24
N HIS A 40 -0.66 -6.88 -3.10
CA HIS A 40 -0.43 -7.52 -1.81
C HIS A 40 -1.16 -8.87 -1.73
N ALA A 41 -2.45 -8.91 -2.06
CA ALA A 41 -3.22 -10.15 -2.06
C ALA A 41 -2.63 -11.20 -3.03
N ASP A 42 -2.23 -10.78 -4.23
CA ASP A 42 -1.52 -11.65 -5.19
C ASP A 42 -0.21 -12.22 -4.61
N LEU A 43 0.49 -11.47 -3.73
CA LEU A 43 1.75 -11.90 -3.12
C LEU A 43 1.57 -12.87 -1.95
N VAL A 44 0.54 -12.67 -1.12
CA VAL A 44 0.34 -13.45 0.11
C VAL A 44 -0.61 -14.64 -0.08
N CYS A 45 -1.34 -14.69 -1.19
CA CYS A 45 -2.16 -15.82 -1.60
C CYS A 45 -1.66 -16.44 -2.93
N PRO A 46 -0.51 -17.15 -2.92
CA PRO A 46 -0.12 -18.01 -4.03
C PRO A 46 -1.21 -19.03 -4.44
N PRO A 47 -1.05 -19.72 -5.58
CA PRO A 47 -2.05 -20.68 -6.07
C PRO A 47 -2.25 -21.92 -5.19
N SER A 48 -1.37 -22.20 -4.23
CA SER A 48 -1.44 -23.41 -3.40
C SER A 48 -0.86 -23.23 -1.99
N GLY A 49 -1.57 -23.76 -0.99
CA GLY A 49 -1.05 -23.88 0.38
C GLY A 49 -1.43 -22.76 1.36
N HIS A 50 -2.59 -22.10 1.17
CA HIS A 50 -3.04 -21.01 2.06
C HIS A 50 -4.40 -21.31 2.67
N SER A 51 -4.56 -20.94 3.94
CA SER A 51 -5.83 -21.02 4.68
C SER A 51 -6.63 -19.71 4.66
N VAL A 52 -6.01 -18.61 4.23
CA VAL A 52 -6.63 -17.28 4.14
C VAL A 52 -7.00 -17.01 2.68
N SER A 53 -8.21 -16.53 2.44
CA SER A 53 -8.67 -16.25 1.08
C SER A 53 -7.97 -15.01 0.52
N TRP A 54 -7.85 -14.95 -0.80
CA TRP A 54 -7.34 -13.75 -1.50
C TRP A 54 -8.15 -12.50 -1.10
N GLN A 55 -9.47 -12.64 -0.94
CA GLN A 55 -10.36 -11.55 -0.57
C GLN A 55 -10.08 -11.05 0.85
N ASP A 56 -9.84 -11.93 1.82
CA ASP A 56 -9.50 -11.52 3.18
C ASP A 56 -8.16 -10.76 3.21
N CYS A 57 -7.18 -11.22 2.43
CA CYS A 57 -5.90 -10.51 2.29
C CYS A 57 -6.06 -9.15 1.62
N TYR A 58 -6.95 -9.06 0.62
CA TYR A 58 -7.29 -7.80 -0.03
C TYR A 58 -7.95 -6.84 0.98
N ASP A 59 -8.99 -7.28 1.68
CA ASP A 59 -9.74 -6.43 2.61
C ASP A 59 -8.86 -5.96 3.77
N GLY A 60 -8.03 -6.84 4.34
CA GLY A 60 -7.09 -6.48 5.39
C GLY A 60 -6.03 -5.45 4.94
N ALA A 61 -5.56 -5.53 3.69
CA ALA A 61 -4.67 -4.50 3.14
C ALA A 61 -5.43 -3.22 2.79
N GLN A 62 -6.70 -3.31 2.39
CA GLN A 62 -7.50 -2.16 1.98
C GLN A 62 -7.68 -1.14 3.10
N GLU A 63 -7.74 -1.59 4.35
CA GLU A 63 -7.86 -0.76 5.55
C GLU A 63 -6.59 0.07 5.87
N ARG A 64 -5.47 -0.19 5.19
CA ARG A 64 -4.18 0.46 5.46
C ARG A 64 -3.95 1.71 4.63
N PRO A 65 -3.19 2.71 5.13
CA PRO A 65 -2.80 3.88 4.34
C PRO A 65 -1.81 3.50 3.22
N LEU A 66 -1.60 4.42 2.26
CA LEU A 66 -0.70 4.21 1.11
C LEU A 66 0.74 3.81 1.48
N PRO A 67 1.43 4.42 2.46
CA PRO A 67 2.79 4.03 2.82
C PRO A 67 2.87 2.59 3.34
N HIS A 68 1.88 2.18 4.13
CA HIS A 68 1.80 0.81 4.64
C HIS A 68 1.56 -0.19 3.50
N LYS A 69 0.61 0.09 2.60
CA LYS A 69 0.38 -0.71 1.39
C LYS A 69 1.64 -0.84 0.53
N ALA A 70 2.41 0.25 0.38
CA ALA A 70 3.68 0.25 -0.34
C ALA A 70 4.72 -0.65 0.36
N SER A 71 4.79 -0.61 1.69
CA SER A 71 5.71 -1.44 2.46
C SER A 71 5.46 -2.94 2.30
N PHE A 72 4.21 -3.37 2.08
CA PHE A 72 3.88 -4.78 1.87
C PHE A 72 4.47 -5.37 0.58
N ILE A 73 4.72 -4.52 -0.42
CA ILE A 73 5.24 -4.92 -1.73
C ILE A 73 6.77 -4.91 -1.74
N LEU A 74 7.38 -3.99 -0.98
CA LEU A 74 8.84 -3.85 -0.89
C LEU A 74 9.41 -4.80 0.17
N ASP A 75 10.65 -5.24 -0.01
CA ASP A 75 11.41 -5.95 1.02
C ASP A 75 12.39 -4.98 1.66
N ASN A 76 12.15 -4.60 2.92
CA ASN A 76 12.96 -3.62 3.65
C ASN A 76 13.21 -2.33 2.85
N GLY A 77 12.16 -1.85 2.16
CA GLY A 77 12.20 -0.65 1.32
C GLY A 77 12.90 -0.83 -0.03
N ARG A 78 13.24 -2.07 -0.41
CA ARG A 78 13.85 -2.41 -1.70
C ARG A 78 12.89 -3.22 -2.56
N PRO A 79 13.01 -3.16 -3.90
CA PRO A 79 12.29 -4.06 -4.78
C PRO A 79 12.67 -5.51 -4.51
N ARG A 80 11.67 -6.38 -4.49
CA ARG A 80 11.88 -7.83 -4.53
C ARG A 80 11.75 -8.35 -5.96
N PRO A 81 12.39 -9.47 -6.32
CA PRO A 81 12.20 -10.08 -7.63
C PRO A 81 10.73 -10.48 -7.83
N VAL A 82 10.27 -10.51 -9.08
CA VAL A 82 8.91 -10.98 -9.41
C VAL A 82 8.81 -12.46 -9.01
N PRO A 83 7.85 -12.84 -8.14
CA PRO A 83 7.64 -14.24 -7.81
C PRO A 83 7.30 -15.08 -9.04
N ALA A 84 7.85 -16.29 -9.14
CA ALA A 84 7.67 -17.16 -10.31
C ALA A 84 6.21 -17.51 -10.62
N TYR A 85 5.34 -17.52 -9.60
CA TYR A 85 3.91 -17.79 -9.76
C TYR A 85 3.13 -16.57 -10.29
N LEU A 86 3.69 -15.37 -10.24
CA LEU A 86 3.09 -14.19 -10.87
C LEU A 86 3.52 -14.15 -12.33
N ALA A 87 2.61 -14.51 -13.22
CA ALA A 87 2.83 -14.50 -14.67
C ALA A 87 1.90 -13.52 -15.39
N GLY A 88 2.26 -13.17 -16.64
CA GLY A 88 1.43 -12.38 -17.53
C GLY A 88 0.98 -11.04 -16.95
N ALA A 89 -0.34 -10.86 -16.81
CA ALA A 89 -0.91 -9.61 -16.29
C ALA A 89 -0.54 -9.36 -14.82
N ALA A 90 -0.46 -10.41 -14.00
CA ALA A 90 -0.11 -10.29 -12.58
C ALA A 90 1.34 -9.83 -12.40
N ALA A 91 2.27 -10.37 -13.19
CA ALA A 91 3.66 -9.91 -13.23
C ALA A 91 3.77 -8.43 -13.59
N ARG A 92 3.03 -7.99 -14.63
CA ARG A 92 3.01 -6.58 -15.05
C ARG A 92 2.46 -5.66 -13.96
N ARG A 93 1.36 -6.06 -13.30
CA ARG A 93 0.80 -5.30 -12.17
C ARG A 93 1.81 -5.19 -11.02
N PHE A 94 2.46 -6.29 -10.66
CA PHE A 94 3.47 -6.30 -9.60
C PHE A 94 4.63 -5.34 -9.90
N LEU A 95 5.14 -5.33 -11.13
CA LEU A 95 6.21 -4.40 -11.53
C LEU A 95 5.77 -2.94 -11.46
N THR A 96 4.56 -2.63 -11.93
CA THR A 96 3.99 -1.27 -11.82
C THR A 96 3.81 -0.86 -10.36
N ALA A 97 3.24 -1.73 -9.54
CA ALA A 97 3.03 -1.50 -8.13
C ALA A 97 4.35 -1.31 -7.37
N THR A 98 5.41 -2.05 -7.72
CA THR A 98 6.74 -1.90 -7.14
C THR A 98 7.32 -0.50 -7.39
N ARG A 99 7.19 0.02 -8.61
CA ARG A 99 7.65 1.38 -8.95
C ARG A 99 6.90 2.45 -8.15
N ILE A 100 5.58 2.30 -8.06
CA ILE A 100 4.72 3.21 -7.29
C ILE A 100 5.05 3.13 -5.79
N ALA A 101 5.25 1.93 -5.26
CA ALA A 101 5.60 1.71 -3.86
C ALA A 101 6.94 2.37 -3.49
N LEU A 102 7.95 2.29 -4.37
CA LEU A 102 9.22 3.00 -4.18
C LEU A 102 9.03 4.51 -4.13
N ARG A 103 8.26 5.07 -5.06
CA ARG A 103 7.94 6.50 -5.10
C ARG A 103 7.23 6.92 -3.81
N ILE A 104 6.22 6.17 -3.37
CA ILE A 104 5.49 6.42 -2.13
C ILE A 104 6.44 6.41 -0.94
N GLN A 105 7.30 5.41 -0.78
CA GLN A 105 8.26 5.39 0.33
C GLN A 105 9.22 6.58 0.31
N GLN A 106 9.73 6.95 -0.86
CA GLN A 106 10.65 8.09 -0.99
C GLN A 106 9.97 9.39 -0.58
N VAL A 107 8.75 9.62 -1.05
CA VAL A 107 7.98 10.84 -0.77
C VAL A 107 7.48 10.86 0.68
N ALA A 108 7.03 9.72 1.22
CA ALA A 108 6.53 9.63 2.59
C ALA A 108 7.59 9.98 3.64
N ARG A 109 8.88 9.71 3.39
CA ARG A 109 9.98 10.02 4.32
C ARG A 109 10.11 11.50 4.66
N SER A 110 9.68 12.39 3.78
CA SER A 110 9.74 13.85 4.01
C SER A 110 8.42 14.43 4.51
N MET A 111 7.39 13.61 4.71
CA MET A 111 6.05 14.05 5.11
C MET A 111 5.83 13.84 6.61
N PRO A 112 5.10 14.74 7.29
CA PRO A 112 4.76 14.60 8.71
C PRO A 112 3.56 13.64 8.89
N LEU A 113 3.70 12.38 8.47
CA LEU A 113 2.61 11.38 8.44
C LEU A 113 2.32 10.74 9.81
N GLY A 114 3.10 11.06 10.85
CA GLY A 114 3.00 10.40 12.16
C GLY A 114 3.25 8.90 12.05
N ASN A 115 2.43 8.08 12.73
CA ASN A 115 2.56 6.61 12.71
C ASN A 115 2.11 5.95 11.38
N GLN A 116 1.80 6.74 10.35
CA GLN A 116 1.32 6.26 9.05
C GLN A 116 2.40 6.20 7.95
N GLY A 117 3.65 6.55 8.29
CA GLY A 117 4.81 6.53 7.40
C GLY A 117 5.51 5.18 7.30
#